data_AF-A0A2P5F0T5-F1
#
_entry.id   AF-A0A2P5F0T5-F1
#
_cell.length_a   1.000
_cell.length_b   1.000
_cell.length_c   1.000
_cell.angle_alpha   90.00
_cell.angle_beta   90.00
_cell.angle_gamma   90.00
#
_symmetry.space_group_name_H-M   'P 1'
#
loop_
_entity.id
_entity.type
_entity.pdbx_description
1 polymer ?
#
loop_
_entity_poly.entity_id
_entity_poly.type
_entity_poly.pdbx_seq_one_letter_code
_entity_poly.pdbx_strand_id
1 'polypeptide(L)'
;MQVIWHTLLMKFQIGGVMVTLQGDPSLGKSLVSLKAMIRIVQHEGEALLLEYNHVAAPTSLAHHPIPDSIASLLHQFHALFEQPTGLPPLPHMQPRSHYCSSRRSGSNKCSSVPLLVAAKE
;
A
#
# COMPACT_ATOMS: atom_id res chain seq x y z
N MET A 1 0.93 24.99 -3.07
CA MET A 1 2.16 24.38 -2.52
C MET A 1 3.03 23.97 -3.69
N GLN A 2 4.24 24.50 -3.82
CA GLN A 2 5.21 24.08 -4.84
C GLN A 2 6.44 23.51 -4.12
N VAL A 3 6.82 22.29 -4.49
CA VAL A 3 7.99 21.61 -3.95
C VAL A 3 9.03 21.48 -5.05
N ILE A 4 10.19 22.05 -4.82
CA ILE A 4 11.37 21.86 -5.64
C ILE A 4 12.08 20.61 -5.13
N TRP A 5 11.77 19.48 -5.75
CA TRP A 5 12.19 18.16 -5.27
C TRP A 5 13.70 17.93 -5.28
N HIS A 6 14.46 18.60 -6.15
CA HIS A 6 15.92 18.44 -6.20
C HIS A 6 16.61 19.09 -4.99
N THR A 7 16.16 20.28 -4.57
CA THR A 7 16.69 20.99 -3.37
C THR A 7 15.90 20.71 -2.11
N LEU A 8 14.87 19.86 -2.16
CA LEU A 8 13.95 19.60 -1.04
C LEU A 8 13.36 20.89 -0.45
N LEU A 9 13.03 21.84 -1.33
CA LEU A 9 12.57 23.17 -0.91
C LEU A 9 11.06 23.29 -1.16
N MET A 10 10.30 23.52 -0.10
CA MET A 10 8.85 23.73 -0.17
C MET A 10 8.51 25.16 0.25
N LYS A 11 7.75 25.86 -0.60
CA LYS A 11 7.21 27.21 -0.29
C LYS A 11 5.68 27.18 -0.20
N PHE A 12 5.16 27.82 0.83
CA PHE A 12 3.72 27.93 1.08
C PHE A 12 3.43 29.15 1.96
N GLN A 13 2.19 29.63 1.94
CA GLN A 13 1.78 30.76 2.77
C GLN A 13 1.01 30.28 4.00
N ILE A 14 1.31 30.89 5.16
CA ILE A 14 0.49 30.80 6.38
C ILE A 14 0.31 32.23 6.90
N GLY A 15 -0.94 32.64 7.13
CA GLY A 15 -1.23 33.96 7.69
C GLY A 15 -0.73 35.15 6.86
N GLY A 16 -0.66 35.01 5.53
CA GLY A 16 -0.13 36.04 4.63
C GLY A 16 1.41 36.12 4.57
N VAL A 17 2.11 35.29 5.34
CA VAL A 17 3.58 35.21 5.33
C VAL A 17 4.01 34.03 4.48
N MET A 18 4.97 34.26 3.59
CA MET A 18 5.60 33.19 2.82
C MET A 18 6.59 32.43 3.70
N VAL A 19 6.31 31.16 3.96
CA VAL A 19 7.17 30.25 4.71
C VAL A 19 7.93 29.36 3.73
N THR A 20 9.21 29.13 4.01
CA THR A 20 10.06 28.20 3.28
C THR A 20 10.51 27.08 4.20
N LEU A 21 10.18 25.84 3.85
CA LEU A 21 10.75 24.64 4.45
C LEU A 21 11.89 24.15 3.55
N GLN A 22 13.05 23.92 4.15
CA GLN A 22 14.21 23.34 3.46
C GLN A 22 14.55 22.01 4.13
N GLY A 23 14.45 20.92 3.37
CA GLY A 23 14.95 19.62 3.78
C GLY A 23 16.48 19.55 3.69
N ASP A 24 17.06 18.45 4.16
CA ASP A 24 18.49 18.21 4.07
C ASP A 24 18.88 17.86 2.62
N PRO A 25 19.64 18.73 1.91
CA PRO A 25 20.01 18.51 0.52
C PRO A 25 20.96 17.32 0.31
N SER A 26 21.58 16.78 1.38
CA SER A 26 22.39 15.56 1.32
C SER A 26 21.53 14.29 1.19
N LEU A 27 20.23 14.36 1.51
CA LEU A 27 19.30 13.26 1.32
C LEU A 27 19.02 13.06 -0.18
N GLY A 28 19.74 12.10 -0.75
CA GLY A 28 19.51 11.60 -2.10
C GLY A 28 18.14 10.94 -2.23
N LYS A 29 17.58 10.98 -3.44
CA LYS A 29 16.38 10.23 -3.81
C LYS A 29 16.73 9.34 -4.98
N SER A 30 16.45 8.05 -4.85
CA SER A 30 16.64 7.11 -5.93
C SER A 30 15.49 6.11 -5.94
N LEU A 31 15.00 5.79 -7.13
CA LEU A 31 14.13 4.64 -7.33
C LEU A 31 14.99 3.39 -7.18
N VAL A 32 14.77 2.65 -6.10
CA VAL A 32 15.47 1.40 -5.84
C VAL A 32 14.48 0.24 -5.91
N SER A 33 14.91 -0.88 -6.48
CA SER A 33 14.16 -2.13 -6.31
C SER A 33 14.27 -2.60 -4.86
N LEU A 34 13.29 -3.37 -4.38
CA LEU A 34 13.34 -3.99 -3.06
C LEU A 34 14.62 -4.81 -2.85
N LYS A 35 15.07 -5.55 -3.88
CA LYS A 35 16.31 -6.32 -3.85
C LYS A 35 17.55 -5.43 -3.67
N ALA A 36 17.58 -4.29 -4.35
CA ALA A 36 18.69 -3.32 -4.19
C ALA A 36 18.65 -2.68 -2.81
N MET A 37 17.47 -2.32 -2.31
CA MET A 37 17.30 -1.78 -0.95
C MET A 37 17.84 -2.76 0.10
N ILE A 38 17.43 -4.03 0.06
CA ILE A 38 17.90 -5.06 1.02
C ILE A 38 19.43 -5.18 0.98
N ARG A 39 20.05 -5.17 -0.20
CA ARG A 39 21.51 -5.22 -0.34
C ARG A 39 22.21 -4.02 0.27
N ILE A 40 21.63 -2.83 0.12
CA ILE A 40 22.16 -1.60 0.73
C ILE A 40 22.09 -1.72 2.25
N VAL A 41 20.96 -2.16 2.81
CA VAL A 41 20.83 -2.37 4.27
C VAL A 41 21.84 -3.39 4.79
N GLN A 42 22.04 -4.49 4.07
CA GLN A 42 23.05 -5.50 4.42
C GLN A 42 24.49 -4.96 4.38
N HIS A 43 24.77 -4.03 3.46
CA HIS A 43 26.10 -3.43 3.31
C HIS A 43 26.36 -2.36 4.38
N GLU A 44 25.40 -1.47 4.62
CA GLU A 44 25.51 -0.35 5.57
C GLU A 44 25.29 -0.80 7.03
N GLY A 45 24.80 -2.02 7.25
CA GLY A 45 24.59 -2.63 8.56
C GLY A 45 23.22 -2.34 9.18
N GLU A 46 22.76 -1.09 9.11
CA GLU A 46 21.48 -0.67 9.70
C GLU A 46 20.71 0.29 8.79
N ALA A 47 19.37 0.26 8.86
CA ALA A 47 18.50 1.19 8.15
C ALA A 47 17.16 1.40 8.85
N LEU A 48 16.56 2.57 8.64
CA LEU A 48 15.21 2.89 9.10
C LEU A 48 14.26 2.99 7.90
N LEU A 49 13.16 2.24 7.95
CA LEU A 49 12.07 2.35 7.00
C LEU A 49 10.99 3.28 7.57
N LEU A 50 10.77 4.41 6.91
CA LEU A 50 9.70 5.34 7.24
C LEU A 50 8.60 5.21 6.18
N GLU A 51 7.48 4.62 6.58
CA GLU A 51 6.30 4.49 5.72
C GLU A 51 5.29 5.59 6.05
N TYR A 52 4.88 6.30 5.01
CA TYR A 52 3.81 7.28 5.11
C TYR A 52 2.49 6.63 4.68
N ASN A 53 1.69 6.20 5.65
CA ASN A 53 0.46 5.44 5.36
C ASN A 53 -0.72 6.33 4.96
N HIS A 54 -0.95 7.46 5.64
CA HIS A 54 -2.09 8.34 5.37
C HIS A 54 -1.93 9.74 5.99
N VAL A 55 -2.40 10.79 5.31
CA VAL A 55 -2.63 12.11 5.90
C VAL A 55 -4.02 12.09 6.54
N ALA A 56 -4.11 12.06 7.87
CA ALA A 56 -5.38 12.38 8.52
C ALA A 56 -5.73 13.84 8.19
N ALA A 57 -6.63 14.06 7.25
CA ALA A 57 -7.16 15.39 7.00
C ALA A 57 -7.81 15.90 8.30
N PRO A 58 -7.67 17.19 8.67
CA PRO A 58 -8.37 17.75 9.81
C PRO A 58 -9.87 17.50 9.62
N THR A 59 -10.48 16.95 10.67
CA THR A 59 -11.84 16.43 10.82
C THR A 59 -12.91 17.50 10.54
N SER A 60 -12.95 18.01 9.33
CA SER A 60 -14.01 18.85 8.77
C SER A 60 -14.53 18.27 7.46
N LEU A 61 -14.33 16.96 7.25
CA LEU A 61 -15.22 16.21 6.39
C LEU A 61 -16.60 16.35 7.03
N ALA A 62 -17.38 17.30 6.50
CA ALA A 62 -18.81 17.36 6.73
C ALA A 62 -19.31 15.92 6.71
N HIS A 63 -19.90 15.46 7.82
CA HIS A 63 -20.53 14.17 7.93
C HIS A 63 -21.58 14.09 6.83
N HIS A 64 -21.18 13.63 5.65
CA HIS A 64 -22.09 13.28 4.60
C HIS A 64 -22.69 11.95 5.04
N PRO A 65 -24.00 11.88 5.31
CA PRO A 65 -24.63 10.63 5.66
C PRO A 65 -24.35 9.63 4.54
N ILE A 66 -23.84 8.46 4.91
CA ILE A 66 -23.59 7.37 3.98
C ILE A 66 -24.94 7.00 3.37
N PRO A 67 -25.11 6.99 2.03
CA PRO A 67 -26.35 6.58 1.39
C PRO A 67 -26.75 5.16 1.83
N ASP A 68 -28.05 4.93 2.06
CA ASP A 68 -28.56 3.66 2.61
C ASP A 68 -28.14 2.41 1.81
N SER A 69 -28.01 2.56 0.48
CA SER A 69 -27.53 1.48 -0.40
C SER A 69 -26.08 1.07 -0.10
N ILE A 70 -25.22 2.04 0.22
CA ILE A 70 -23.82 1.81 0.57
C ILE A 70 -23.72 1.30 2.01
N ALA A 71 -24.51 1.86 2.93
CA ALA A 71 -24.55 1.38 4.32
C ALA A 71 -24.98 -0.10 4.38
N SER A 72 -25.99 -0.49 3.61
CA SER A 72 -26.45 -1.88 3.49
C SER A 72 -25.36 -2.79 2.91
N LEU A 73 -24.63 -2.33 1.89
CA LEU A 73 -23.54 -3.08 1.28
C LEU A 73 -22.36 -3.26 2.24
N LEU A 74 -21.96 -2.21 2.96
CA LEU A 74 -20.90 -2.26 3.95
C LEU A 74 -21.27 -3.21 5.11
N HIS A 75 -22.53 -3.17 5.55
CA HIS A 75 -23.03 -4.11 6.55
C HIS A 75 -23.01 -5.56 6.02
N GLN A 76 -23.40 -5.79 4.77
CA GLN A 76 -23.39 -7.12 4.16
C GLN A 76 -21.98 -7.73 4.07
N PHE A 77 -20.97 -6.91 3.79
CA PHE A 77 -19.59 -7.37 3.59
C PHE A 77 -18.64 -7.00 4.73
N HIS A 78 -19.17 -6.72 5.92
CA HIS A 78 -18.39 -6.31 7.09
C HIS A 78 -17.22 -7.27 7.39
N ALA A 79 -17.43 -8.58 7.21
CA ALA A 79 -16.40 -9.61 7.42
C ALA A 79 -15.15 -9.46 6.54
N LEU A 80 -15.19 -8.73 5.42
CA LEU A 80 -14.01 -8.45 4.59
C LEU A 80 -13.08 -7.40 5.22
N PHE A 81 -13.62 -6.57 6.12
CA PHE A 81 -12.90 -5.51 6.80
C PHE A 81 -12.38 -5.94 8.18
N GLU A 82 -12.83 -7.10 8.67
CA GLU A 82 -12.30 -7.71 9.88
C GLU A 82 -10.85 -8.17 9.67
N GLN A 83 -10.01 -7.93 10.67
CA GLN A 83 -8.63 -8.42 10.63
C GLN A 83 -8.65 -9.96 10.63
N PRO A 84 -8.06 -10.63 9.63
CA PRO A 84 -8.03 -12.09 9.60
C PRO A 84 -7.26 -12.62 10.82
N THR A 85 -7.89 -13.53 11.55
CA THR A 85 -7.33 -14.14 12.78
C THR A 85 -6.39 -15.30 12.50
N GLY A 86 -6.22 -15.69 11.23
CA GLY A 86 -5.39 -16.81 10.83
C GLY A 86 -5.08 -16.82 9.34
N LEU A 87 -4.24 -17.78 8.95
CA LEU A 87 -3.91 -18.02 7.55
C LEU A 87 -5.14 -18.54 6.79
N PRO A 88 -5.31 -18.19 5.51
CA PRO A 88 -6.38 -18.75 4.69
C PRO A 88 -6.27 -20.29 4.64
N PRO A 89 -7.40 -21.01 4.59
CA PRO A 89 -7.40 -22.46 4.56
C PRO A 89 -6.73 -22.97 3.27
N LEU A 90 -6.02 -24.09 3.38
CA LEU A 90 -5.28 -24.70 2.28
C LEU A 90 -6.22 -25.02 1.10
N PRO A 91 -5.75 -24.92 -0.16
CA PRO A 91 -6.59 -25.00 -1.37
C PRO A 91 -7.45 -26.26 -1.55
N HIS A 92 -7.18 -27.33 -0.78
CA HIS A 92 -7.88 -28.61 -0.86
C HIS A 92 -9.08 -28.73 0.11
N MET A 93 -9.34 -27.71 0.94
CA MET A 93 -10.40 -27.71 1.97
C MET A 93 -11.38 -26.54 1.82
N GLN A 94 -11.73 -26.16 0.59
CA GLN A 94 -12.83 -25.20 0.36
C GLN A 94 -13.95 -25.85 -0.44
N PRO A 95 -15.22 -25.78 0.02
CA PRO A 95 -16.37 -26.04 -0.84
C PRO A 95 -16.32 -25.06 -2.00
N ARG A 96 -16.52 -25.59 -3.21
CA ARG A 96 -16.39 -24.93 -4.51
C ARG A 96 -17.24 -23.64 -4.56
N SER A 97 -16.66 -22.50 -4.17
CA SER A 97 -17.25 -21.20 -4.46
C SER A 97 -17.28 -21.03 -5.97
N HIS A 98 -18.44 -20.70 -6.52
CA HIS A 98 -18.70 -20.58 -7.95
C HIS A 98 -17.92 -19.39 -8.54
N TYR A 99 -16.63 -19.56 -8.78
CA TYR A 99 -15.89 -18.68 -9.67
C TYR A 99 -16.34 -19.01 -11.10
N CYS A 100 -17.29 -18.23 -11.62
CA CYS A 100 -17.73 -18.34 -12.99
C CYS A 100 -16.65 -17.73 -13.91
N SER A 101 -15.63 -18.50 -14.24
CA SER A 101 -14.72 -18.13 -15.33
C SER A 101 -15.33 -18.58 -16.65
N SER A 102 -16.06 -17.70 -17.33
CA SER A 102 -16.34 -17.87 -18.76
C SER A 102 -15.05 -17.62 -19.55
N ARG A 103 -14.18 -18.64 -19.57
CA ARG A 103 -12.96 -18.62 -20.39
C ARG A 103 -13.35 -19.00 -21.82
N ARG A 104 -13.39 -17.99 -22.70
CA ARG A 104 -13.42 -18.23 -24.15
C ARG A 104 -12.25 -19.12 -24.54
N SER A 105 -12.55 -20.10 -25.38
CA SER A 105 -11.61 -20.99 -26.05
C SER A 105 -10.45 -20.20 -26.63
N GLY A 106 -9.23 -20.61 -26.28
CA GLY A 106 -8.00 -19.98 -26.72
C GLY A 106 -6.82 -20.63 -26.01
N SER A 107 -6.22 -21.61 -26.69
CA SER A 107 -5.00 -22.32 -26.34
C SER A 107 -3.92 -21.43 -25.69
N ASN A 108 -3.37 -21.86 -24.55
CA ASN A 108 -1.95 -22.18 -24.40
C ASN A 108 -1.59 -22.54 -22.95
N LYS A 109 -0.90 -23.68 -22.85
CA LYS A 109 -0.19 -24.33 -21.74
C LYS A 109 0.17 -23.41 -20.56
N CYS A 110 -0.40 -23.66 -19.38
CA CYS A 110 0.11 -23.13 -18.11
C CYS A 110 1.21 -24.05 -17.58
N SER A 111 2.45 -23.54 -17.65
CA SER A 111 3.61 -24.10 -16.97
C SER A 111 3.49 -23.90 -15.46
N SER A 112 3.77 -24.95 -14.71
CA SER A 112 3.93 -24.96 -13.26
C SER A 112 5.01 -23.96 -12.81
N VAL A 113 4.73 -23.19 -11.76
CA VAL A 113 5.78 -22.59 -10.92
C VAL A 113 5.35 -22.73 -9.46
N PRO A 114 6.03 -23.54 -8.63
CA PRO A 114 5.88 -23.49 -7.19
C PRO A 114 6.79 -22.39 -6.64
N LEU A 115 6.23 -21.40 -5.95
CA LEU A 115 7.01 -20.48 -5.13
C LEU A 115 6.90 -20.95 -3.67
N LEU A 116 7.86 -21.78 -3.26
CA LEU A 116 8.09 -22.15 -1.87
C LEU A 116 9.45 -21.58 -1.48
N VAL A 117 9.47 -20.54 -0.64
CA VAL A 117 10.63 -20.25 0.22
C VAL A 117 10.09 -19.79 1.57
N ALA A 118 10.08 -20.71 2.52
CA ALA A 118 10.17 -20.42 3.93
C ALA A 118 11.66 -20.48 4.30
N ALA A 119 12.16 -19.45 4.98
CA ALA A 119 13.42 -19.52 5.71
C ALA A 119 13.22 -18.81 7.04
N LYS A 120 13.27 -19.58 8.12
CA LYS A 120 13.31 -19.17 9.51
C LYS A 120 14.50 -19.91 10.10
N GLU A 121 15.52 -19.17 10.50
CA GLU A 121 16.39 -19.49 11.66
C GLU A 121 16.53 -18.20 12.46
#